data_AF-A0A5R8MQL3-F1
#
_entry.id   AF-A0A5R8MQL3-F1
#
_cell.length_a   1.000
_cell.length_b   1.000
_cell.length_c   1.000
_cell.angle_alpha   90.00
_cell.angle_beta   90.00
_cell.angle_gamma   90.00
#
_symmetry.space_group_name_H-M   'P 1'
#
loop_
_entity.id
_entity.type
_entity.pdbx_description
1 polymer ?
#
loop_
_entity_poly.entity_id
_entity_poly.type
_entity_poly.pdbx_seq_one_letter_code
_entity_poly.pdbx_strand_id
1 'polypeptide(L)'
;MGHGHHHQHHDHSHEPLDKGAAAARDLTIPDADLSPAQLSRRRMFRRAGLLGAGLTAAGVLGTQAGPAAATPGGREPKDGYLWLAGDHHIHTQHSGDGIYRVIDQVRHGNAYGLGWMVITDHGGATHARIGVDKVNPDIVAARKAIKDTLVFQGLEWNIPAAEHGTVFVAPGRREVETLKEFESSFDGSVKDAGANTPQNEALAIAGLNFLAESVRRRRIPDALFLANHPSRKGLDSPHEIRGWRDAQPSIAVGMEGAPGHQAAGIPKPHGPGGGRGYYDGGPGADSFPGYPAESYKTFGGFDWMTATVGGLWDSLLAEGRPWWITANSDSHTVYGDTSQRGPESDFDANGRYEDPVHGGVPNTGAGDFWPGFYSRTHVGSRAFSYEALMDGLRAGRVWVDHGGLVSGLVVRARTAGHGQSGVTLGETLHVRRGDRVELTMEIALAGRPNWAQFVPTLARVDVIQGDVTGPASDKDAFTTPDTKVVQSYEVGRNSGTVTFTYRLGRVDRPVYVRLRGTDGKRSAPGLLGAGVDPHGPQIDVHGDADPWNDLWFYSNPIWILPRR
;
A
#
# COMPACT_ATOMS: atom_id res chain seq x y z
N MET A 1 67.60 40.89 -37.57
CA MET A 1 66.13 40.87 -37.68
C MET A 1 65.62 40.11 -36.47
N GLY A 2 65.04 40.82 -35.51
CA GLY A 2 64.54 40.24 -34.28
C GLY A 2 63.08 39.83 -34.43
N HIS A 3 62.70 38.73 -33.80
CA HIS A 3 61.36 38.53 -33.23
C HIS A 3 61.52 37.60 -32.02
N GLY A 4 61.25 38.15 -30.84
CA GLY A 4 61.13 37.40 -29.59
C GLY A 4 59.77 36.72 -29.53
N HIS A 5 59.75 35.50 -28.97
CA HIS A 5 58.51 34.86 -28.56
C HIS A 5 58.43 34.88 -27.03
N HIS A 6 57.43 35.64 -26.56
CA HIS A 6 57.03 35.75 -25.17
C HIS A 6 56.51 34.40 -24.65
N HIS A 7 57.05 33.98 -23.50
CA HIS A 7 56.37 33.02 -22.62
C HIS A 7 55.22 33.75 -21.92
N GLN A 8 53.97 33.47 -22.30
CA GLN A 8 52.81 33.81 -21.48
C GLN A 8 52.52 32.66 -20.53
N HIS A 9 52.76 32.92 -19.25
CA HIS A 9 52.14 32.18 -18.16
C HIS A 9 50.64 32.50 -18.17
N HIS A 10 49.80 31.49 -18.43
CA HIS A 10 48.39 31.58 -18.10
C HIS A 10 48.20 31.07 -16.67
N ASP A 11 47.98 32.03 -15.78
CA ASP A 11 47.55 31.82 -14.41
C ASP A 11 46.08 31.38 -14.43
N HIS A 12 45.81 30.10 -14.21
CA HIS A 12 44.45 29.61 -14.02
C HIS A 12 44.07 29.78 -12.54
N SER A 13 43.47 30.92 -12.22
CA SER A 13 42.78 31.12 -10.96
C SER A 13 41.60 30.13 -10.85
N HIS A 14 41.77 29.07 -10.08
CA HIS A 14 40.66 28.22 -9.64
C HIS A 14 39.77 29.03 -8.69
N GLU A 15 38.63 29.52 -9.18
CA GLU A 15 37.57 29.96 -8.29
C GLU A 15 37.03 28.76 -7.50
N PRO A 16 36.84 28.88 -6.18
CA PRO A 16 36.25 27.80 -5.39
C PRO A 16 34.82 27.53 -5.88
N LEU A 17 34.54 26.25 -6.16
CA LEU A 17 33.26 25.71 -6.68
C LEU A 17 31.99 26.13 -5.89
N ASP A 18 32.16 26.75 -4.73
CA ASP A 18 31.09 27.07 -3.78
C ASP A 18 30.44 28.45 -4.02
N LYS A 19 31.17 29.44 -4.55
CA LYS A 19 30.65 30.82 -4.71
C LYS A 19 29.61 30.96 -5.84
N GLY A 20 29.77 30.22 -6.93
CA GLY A 20 28.84 30.27 -8.07
C GLY A 20 27.45 29.70 -7.76
N ALA A 21 27.37 28.75 -6.83
CA ALA A 21 26.09 28.16 -6.41
C ALA A 21 25.29 29.10 -5.50
N ALA A 22 25.98 29.88 -4.65
CA ALA A 22 25.34 30.85 -3.76
C ALA A 22 24.63 31.97 -4.55
N ALA A 23 25.32 32.60 -5.51
CA ALA A 23 24.72 33.64 -6.35
C ALA A 23 23.53 33.13 -7.18
N ALA A 24 23.60 31.90 -7.68
CA ALA A 24 22.50 31.27 -8.43
C ALA A 24 21.23 31.04 -7.57
N ARG A 25 21.36 30.95 -6.23
CA ARG A 25 20.24 30.77 -5.29
C ARG A 25 19.73 32.08 -4.68
N ASP A 26 20.51 33.15 -4.75
CA ASP A 26 20.16 34.44 -4.13
C ASP A 26 19.19 35.26 -5.00
N LEU A 27 17.89 35.14 -4.75
CA LEU A 27 16.84 35.84 -5.50
C LEU A 27 16.90 37.37 -5.42
N THR A 28 17.77 37.96 -4.58
CA THR A 28 17.98 39.41 -4.56
C THR A 28 18.84 39.91 -5.71
N ILE A 29 19.62 39.03 -6.37
CA ILE A 29 20.42 39.36 -7.54
C ILE A 29 19.54 39.25 -8.80
N PRO A 30 19.37 40.30 -9.61
CA PRO A 30 18.64 40.22 -10.89
C PRO A 30 19.26 39.21 -11.86
N ASP A 31 18.43 38.53 -12.66
CA ASP A 31 18.92 37.51 -13.62
C ASP A 31 19.90 38.09 -14.67
N ALA A 32 19.81 39.40 -14.96
CA ALA A 32 20.71 40.10 -15.88
C ALA A 32 22.13 40.26 -15.34
N ASP A 33 22.30 40.18 -14.02
CA ASP A 33 23.58 40.37 -13.32
C ASP A 33 24.28 39.03 -13.05
N LEU A 34 23.68 37.91 -13.48
CA LEU A 34 24.27 36.59 -13.37
C LEU A 34 25.08 36.22 -14.62
N SER A 35 26.23 35.58 -14.41
CA SER A 35 26.92 34.91 -15.51
C SER A 35 26.05 33.81 -16.13
N PRO A 36 26.27 33.42 -17.40
CA PRO A 36 25.51 32.36 -18.06
C PRO A 36 25.47 31.04 -17.28
N ALA A 37 26.57 30.69 -16.61
CA ALA A 37 26.67 29.48 -15.80
C ALA A 37 25.83 29.57 -14.51
N GLN A 38 25.77 30.74 -13.86
CA GLN A 38 24.93 30.97 -12.68
C GLN A 38 23.45 31.04 -13.05
N LEU A 39 23.12 31.67 -14.19
CA LEU A 39 21.75 31.74 -14.70
C LEU A 39 21.22 30.36 -15.08
N SER A 40 22.04 29.51 -15.70
CA SER A 40 21.70 28.10 -15.98
C SER A 40 21.41 27.32 -14.69
N ARG A 41 22.25 27.47 -13.65
CA ARG A 41 22.02 26.85 -12.33
C ARG A 41 20.80 27.40 -11.61
N ARG A 42 20.52 28.70 -11.70
CA ARG A 42 19.30 29.29 -11.14
C ARG A 42 18.05 28.73 -11.80
N ARG A 43 18.05 28.57 -13.12
CA ARG A 43 16.96 27.91 -13.85
C ARG A 43 16.79 26.46 -13.41
N MET A 44 17.88 25.73 -13.18
CA MET A 44 17.84 24.40 -12.57
C MET A 44 17.22 24.44 -11.16
N PHE A 45 17.62 25.37 -10.28
CA PHE A 45 17.06 25.50 -8.93
C PHE A 45 15.58 25.90 -8.92
N ARG A 46 15.13 26.78 -9.82
CA ARG A 46 13.72 27.11 -10.00
C ARG A 46 12.91 25.90 -10.46
N ARG A 47 13.44 25.10 -11.41
CA ARG A 47 12.80 23.87 -11.90
C ARG A 47 12.72 22.78 -10.83
N ALA A 48 13.69 22.73 -9.92
CA ALA A 48 13.69 21.82 -8.78
C ALA A 48 12.85 22.31 -7.59
N GLY A 49 12.12 23.44 -7.71
CA GLY A 49 11.31 24.00 -6.62
C GLY A 49 12.12 24.59 -5.46
N LEU A 50 13.45 24.72 -5.60
CA LEU A 50 14.37 25.14 -4.55
C LEU A 50 14.44 26.67 -4.35
N LEU A 51 13.62 27.44 -5.07
CA LEU A 51 13.57 28.91 -5.02
C LEU A 51 12.13 29.43 -5.06
N GLY A 52 11.33 29.06 -4.04
CA GLY A 52 9.98 29.56 -3.81
C GLY A 52 9.93 30.64 -2.72
N ALA A 53 9.05 31.62 -2.87
CA ALA A 53 8.86 32.72 -1.93
C ALA A 53 8.23 32.22 -0.61
N GLY A 54 9.05 32.14 0.45
CA GLY A 54 8.55 31.75 1.78
C GLY A 54 9.59 31.49 2.87
N LEU A 55 10.86 31.90 2.71
CA LEU A 55 11.88 31.72 3.75
C LEU A 55 12.68 33.01 3.93
N THR A 56 12.30 33.82 4.92
CA THR A 56 13.14 34.87 5.46
C THR A 56 14.31 34.24 6.20
N ALA A 57 15.51 34.74 5.91
CA ALA A 57 16.77 34.25 6.41
C ALA A 57 16.94 34.47 7.92
N ALA A 58 17.29 33.40 8.63
CA ALA A 58 18.15 33.44 9.81
C ALA A 58 18.93 32.13 9.85
N GLY A 59 20.25 32.22 9.68
CA GLY A 59 21.13 31.06 9.56
C GLY A 59 21.37 30.36 10.90
N VAL A 60 21.75 29.08 10.83
CA VAL A 60 23.03 28.53 11.31
C VAL A 60 23.20 27.15 10.67
N LEU A 61 24.39 26.95 10.09
CA LEU A 61 25.06 25.71 9.70
C LEU A 61 24.40 24.41 10.16
N GLY A 62 23.88 23.64 9.20
CA GLY A 62 23.47 22.25 9.37
C GLY A 62 23.59 21.52 8.03
N THR A 63 24.31 20.41 8.04
CA THR A 63 24.56 19.49 6.93
C THR A 63 23.37 19.30 5.99
N GLN A 64 23.62 19.34 4.67
CA GLN A 64 22.67 18.89 3.65
C GLN A 64 22.29 17.43 3.90
N ALA A 65 21.20 17.21 4.64
CA ALA A 65 20.46 15.98 4.55
C ALA A 65 19.53 16.14 3.35
N GLY A 66 19.78 15.39 2.28
CA GLY A 66 18.68 15.02 1.38
C GLY A 66 17.57 14.34 2.20
N PRO A 67 16.33 14.24 1.70
CA PRO A 67 15.35 13.34 2.30
C PRO A 67 15.95 11.93 2.27
N ALA A 68 16.59 11.54 3.37
CA ALA A 68 17.24 10.26 3.52
C ALA A 68 16.14 9.22 3.64
N ALA A 69 16.28 8.16 2.84
CA ALA A 69 15.53 6.92 2.97
C ALA A 69 15.33 6.57 4.44
N ALA A 70 14.14 6.07 4.76
CA ALA A 70 13.78 5.63 6.09
C ALA A 70 14.74 4.53 6.58
N THR A 71 15.90 4.91 7.12
CA THR A 71 16.61 4.07 8.07
C THR A 71 15.78 4.14 9.36
N PRO A 72 15.39 3.00 9.95
CA PRO A 72 14.54 2.97 11.14
C PRO A 72 15.33 3.52 12.33
N GLY A 73 15.30 4.84 12.49
CA GLY A 73 15.83 5.57 13.64
C GLY A 73 14.83 5.74 14.77
N GLY A 74 13.63 5.16 14.64
CA GLY A 74 12.74 4.91 15.76
C GLY A 74 13.16 3.60 16.42
N ARG A 75 13.34 3.61 17.74
CA ARG A 75 13.57 2.40 18.53
C ARG A 75 12.53 1.36 18.11
N GLU A 76 12.96 0.17 17.65
CA GLU A 76 12.04 -0.89 17.24
C GLU A 76 10.96 -1.07 18.30
N PRO A 77 9.69 -1.20 17.90
CA PRO A 77 8.63 -1.36 18.87
C PRO A 77 8.88 -2.62 19.71
N LYS A 78 8.72 -2.52 21.03
CA LYS A 78 9.12 -3.57 22.00
C LYS A 78 8.16 -4.76 22.04
N ASP A 79 7.69 -5.18 20.88
CA ASP A 79 6.68 -6.22 20.72
C ASP A 79 7.28 -7.50 20.10
N GLY A 80 8.58 -7.48 19.78
CA GLY A 80 9.32 -8.66 19.30
C GLY A 80 9.14 -8.93 17.81
N TYR A 81 8.58 -7.97 17.06
CA TYR A 81 8.47 -8.04 15.61
C TYR A 81 9.28 -6.93 14.93
N LEU A 82 9.89 -7.28 13.80
CA LEU A 82 10.40 -6.34 12.81
C LEU A 82 9.23 -5.92 11.92
N TRP A 83 8.79 -4.68 12.05
CA TRP A 83 7.72 -4.11 11.23
C TRP A 83 8.27 -3.63 9.90
N LEU A 84 7.93 -4.34 8.82
CA LEU A 84 8.38 -4.05 7.46
C LEU A 84 7.25 -3.44 6.64
N ALA A 85 7.42 -2.18 6.22
CA ALA A 85 6.56 -1.57 5.22
C ALA A 85 6.81 -2.22 3.85
N GLY A 86 5.76 -2.35 3.05
CA GLY A 86 5.86 -2.86 1.68
C GLY A 86 4.60 -2.66 0.88
N ASP A 87 4.64 -3.22 -0.32
CA ASP A 87 3.67 -3.06 -1.38
C ASP A 87 3.62 -4.35 -2.20
N HIS A 88 2.42 -4.84 -2.47
CA HIS A 88 2.22 -6.15 -3.10
C HIS A 88 1.62 -6.09 -4.51
N HIS A 89 1.39 -4.90 -5.07
CA HIS A 89 0.70 -4.76 -6.35
C HIS A 89 1.39 -3.66 -7.17
N ILE A 90 2.32 -4.07 -8.03
CA ILE A 90 3.24 -3.17 -8.74
C ILE A 90 3.47 -3.70 -10.15
N HIS A 91 3.32 -2.82 -11.12
CA HIS A 91 3.47 -3.11 -12.53
C HIS A 91 4.76 -2.53 -13.09
N THR A 92 5.25 -3.17 -14.14
CA THR A 92 6.49 -2.81 -14.82
C THR A 92 6.27 -2.79 -16.32
N GLN A 93 7.33 -2.50 -17.08
CA GLN A 93 7.32 -2.59 -18.53
C GLN A 93 7.06 -4.02 -19.05
N HIS A 94 7.03 -5.04 -18.18
CA HIS A 94 6.61 -6.40 -18.51
C HIS A 94 5.08 -6.60 -18.41
N SER A 95 4.35 -5.57 -17.98
CA SER A 95 2.88 -5.47 -18.05
C SER A 95 2.44 -4.65 -19.27
N GLY A 96 1.22 -4.90 -19.77
CA GLY A 96 0.65 -4.19 -20.92
C GLY A 96 0.37 -2.68 -20.68
N ASP A 97 0.37 -2.28 -19.41
CA ASP A 97 -0.02 -0.96 -18.89
C ASP A 97 1.11 -0.26 -18.11
N GLY A 98 2.11 -0.99 -17.62
CA GLY A 98 3.27 -0.42 -16.93
C GLY A 98 4.34 0.14 -17.89
N ILE A 99 5.16 1.09 -17.39
CA ILE A 99 6.26 1.69 -18.17
C ILE A 99 7.64 1.58 -17.50
N TYR A 100 7.70 1.26 -16.21
CA TYR A 100 8.95 1.30 -15.45
C TYR A 100 9.67 -0.03 -15.45
N ARG A 101 11.00 -0.01 -15.34
CA ARG A 101 11.74 -1.26 -15.11
C ARG A 101 11.51 -1.75 -13.69
N VAL A 102 11.67 -3.06 -13.46
CA VAL A 102 11.69 -3.65 -12.12
C VAL A 102 12.63 -2.89 -11.18
N ILE A 103 13.84 -2.54 -11.64
CA ILE A 103 14.82 -1.82 -10.80
C ILE A 103 14.39 -0.40 -10.47
N ASP A 104 13.62 0.28 -11.32
CA ASP A 104 13.13 1.62 -11.05
C ASP A 104 12.08 1.59 -9.95
N GLN A 105 11.14 0.63 -10.03
CA GLN A 105 10.16 0.40 -8.96
C GLN A 105 10.85 0.08 -7.63
N VAL A 106 11.76 -0.90 -7.62
CA VAL A 106 12.45 -1.34 -6.40
C VAL A 106 13.29 -0.22 -5.77
N ARG A 107 13.98 0.60 -6.58
CA ARG A 107 14.75 1.73 -6.08
C ARG A 107 13.87 2.81 -5.44
N HIS A 108 12.76 3.16 -6.08
CA HIS A 108 11.84 4.15 -5.51
C HIS A 108 11.17 3.61 -4.25
N GLY A 109 10.67 2.38 -4.27
CA GLY A 109 10.09 1.73 -3.09
C GLY A 109 11.07 1.69 -1.91
N ASN A 110 12.31 1.25 -2.13
CA ASN A 110 13.35 1.27 -1.09
C ASN A 110 13.63 2.70 -0.58
N ALA A 111 13.76 3.68 -1.47
CA ALA A 111 13.97 5.09 -1.10
C ALA A 111 12.80 5.65 -0.27
N TYR A 112 11.58 5.17 -0.51
CA TYR A 112 10.37 5.52 0.24
C TYR A 112 10.15 4.67 1.49
N GLY A 113 11.10 3.79 1.81
CA GLY A 113 11.15 3.05 3.07
C GLY A 113 10.51 1.66 3.03
N LEU A 114 10.28 1.10 1.84
CA LEU A 114 9.75 -0.26 1.71
C LEU A 114 10.86 -1.31 1.92
N GLY A 115 10.62 -2.21 2.87
CA GLY A 115 11.45 -3.38 3.16
C GLY A 115 11.05 -4.63 2.36
N TRP A 116 9.89 -4.61 1.69
CA TRP A 116 9.46 -5.69 0.81
C TRP A 116 8.56 -5.19 -0.31
N MET A 117 8.59 -5.86 -1.46
CA MET A 117 7.84 -5.50 -2.66
C MET A 117 7.47 -6.75 -3.45
N VAL A 118 6.29 -6.79 -4.07
CA VAL A 118 5.90 -7.83 -5.02
C VAL A 118 5.73 -7.18 -6.40
N ILE A 119 6.41 -7.72 -7.41
CA ILE A 119 6.18 -7.34 -8.80
C ILE A 119 5.08 -8.25 -9.35
N THR A 120 3.98 -7.66 -9.82
CA THR A 120 2.73 -8.33 -10.19
C THR A 120 2.23 -7.82 -11.53
N ASP A 121 3.05 -7.92 -12.57
CA ASP A 121 2.63 -7.56 -13.93
C ASP A 121 1.29 -8.26 -14.30
N HIS A 122 0.48 -7.56 -15.10
CA HIS A 122 -0.90 -7.97 -15.40
C HIS A 122 -0.92 -9.27 -16.20
N GLY A 123 -1.73 -10.22 -15.73
CA GLY A 123 -1.92 -11.49 -16.43
C GLY A 123 -2.55 -11.32 -17.81
N GLY A 124 -2.25 -12.23 -18.72
CA GLY A 124 -2.89 -12.25 -20.04
C GLY A 124 -2.18 -13.15 -21.05
N ALA A 125 -2.76 -13.32 -22.24
CA ALA A 125 -2.25 -14.27 -23.23
C ALA A 125 -0.76 -14.04 -23.59
N THR A 126 -0.33 -12.79 -23.74
CA THR A 126 1.06 -12.43 -24.03
C THR A 126 1.97 -12.67 -22.80
N HIS A 127 1.51 -12.30 -21.60
CA HIS A 127 2.27 -12.47 -20.37
C HIS A 127 2.46 -13.95 -20.00
N ALA A 128 1.40 -14.75 -20.04
CA ALA A 128 1.43 -16.21 -19.86
C ALA A 128 2.37 -16.91 -20.85
N ARG A 129 2.41 -16.43 -22.10
CA ARG A 129 3.27 -17.00 -23.15
C ARG A 129 4.75 -16.67 -22.94
N ILE A 130 5.07 -15.41 -22.60
CA ILE A 130 6.44 -14.87 -22.64
C ILE A 130 6.82 -14.03 -21.40
N GLY A 131 5.89 -13.22 -20.87
CA GLY A 131 6.16 -12.21 -19.82
C GLY A 131 6.71 -12.78 -18.51
N VAL A 132 6.13 -13.87 -17.99
CA VAL A 132 6.57 -14.50 -16.72
C VAL A 132 8.05 -14.87 -16.73
N ASP A 133 8.55 -15.38 -17.87
CA ASP A 133 9.96 -15.75 -18.04
C ASP A 133 10.86 -14.51 -18.19
N LYS A 134 10.36 -13.43 -18.79
CA LYS A 134 11.13 -12.22 -19.08
C LYS A 134 11.31 -11.30 -17.88
N VAL A 135 10.33 -11.25 -16.96
CA VAL A 135 10.44 -10.42 -15.75
C VAL A 135 11.38 -11.01 -14.70
N ASN A 136 11.50 -12.35 -14.61
CA ASN A 136 12.27 -13.00 -13.54
C ASN A 136 13.76 -12.60 -13.50
N PRO A 137 14.50 -12.55 -14.62
CA PRO A 137 15.89 -12.09 -14.62
C PRO A 137 16.07 -10.68 -14.03
N ASP A 138 15.14 -9.76 -14.31
CA ASP A 138 15.17 -8.39 -13.79
C ASP A 138 14.87 -8.36 -12.28
N ILE A 139 13.95 -9.21 -11.81
CA ILE A 139 13.67 -9.40 -10.38
C ILE A 139 14.90 -9.97 -9.66
N VAL A 140 15.55 -10.99 -10.22
CA VAL A 140 16.79 -11.56 -9.66
C VAL A 140 17.91 -10.52 -9.63
N ALA A 141 18.03 -9.69 -10.67
CA ALA A 141 18.98 -8.58 -10.68
C ALA A 141 18.65 -7.53 -9.60
N ALA A 142 17.38 -7.18 -9.40
CA ALA A 142 16.95 -6.26 -8.35
C ALA A 142 17.23 -6.81 -6.95
N ARG A 143 16.93 -8.08 -6.68
CA ARG A 143 17.30 -8.80 -5.43
C ARG A 143 18.82 -8.79 -5.19
N LYS A 144 19.62 -8.73 -6.25
CA LYS A 144 21.09 -8.62 -6.15
C LYS A 144 21.53 -7.19 -5.85
N ALA A 145 20.90 -6.20 -6.47
CA ALA A 145 21.27 -4.79 -6.37
C ALA A 145 20.83 -4.14 -5.06
N ILE A 146 19.64 -4.48 -4.55
CA ILE A 146 19.00 -3.85 -3.38
C ILE A 146 18.75 -4.93 -2.32
N LYS A 147 19.67 -5.05 -1.36
CA LYS A 147 19.72 -6.19 -0.41
C LYS A 147 18.83 -6.02 0.83
N ASP A 148 18.43 -4.79 1.09
CA ASP A 148 17.58 -4.35 2.18
C ASP A 148 16.10 -4.24 1.77
N THR A 149 15.73 -4.75 0.59
CA THR A 149 14.33 -4.92 0.17
C THR A 149 14.09 -6.35 -0.33
N LEU A 150 13.11 -7.04 0.27
CA LEU A 150 12.67 -8.38 -0.18
C LEU A 150 11.78 -8.24 -1.42
N VAL A 151 12.31 -8.56 -2.61
CA VAL A 151 11.54 -8.49 -3.86
C VAL A 151 10.99 -9.87 -4.24
N PHE A 152 9.68 -10.00 -4.34
CA PHE A 152 8.96 -11.20 -4.78
C PHE A 152 8.57 -11.08 -6.25
N GLN A 153 8.42 -12.24 -6.92
CA GLN A 153 7.68 -12.30 -8.18
C GLN A 153 6.27 -12.81 -7.91
N GLY A 154 5.30 -12.14 -8.50
CA GLY A 154 3.91 -12.52 -8.51
C GLY A 154 3.28 -12.28 -9.87
N LEU A 155 1.96 -12.11 -9.83
CA LEU A 155 1.05 -11.94 -10.96
C LEU A 155 -0.15 -11.16 -10.42
N GLU A 156 -0.62 -10.14 -11.14
CA GLU A 156 -2.00 -9.69 -10.98
C GLU A 156 -2.89 -10.66 -11.75
N TRP A 157 -3.53 -11.55 -11.01
CA TRP A 157 -4.38 -12.61 -11.52
C TRP A 157 -5.73 -12.02 -11.89
N ASN A 158 -6.18 -12.20 -13.13
CA ASN A 158 -7.58 -12.00 -13.48
C ASN A 158 -8.37 -13.14 -12.84
N ILE A 159 -9.05 -12.90 -11.72
CA ILE A 159 -9.74 -13.96 -11.00
C ILE A 159 -10.96 -14.39 -11.84
N PRO A 160 -11.11 -15.67 -12.18
CA PRO A 160 -12.33 -16.15 -12.83
C PRO A 160 -13.58 -15.76 -12.04
N ALA A 161 -14.61 -15.24 -12.72
CA ALA A 161 -15.87 -14.70 -12.18
C ALA A 161 -15.75 -13.46 -11.25
N ALA A 162 -14.54 -12.94 -11.03
CA ALA A 162 -14.29 -11.84 -10.10
C ALA A 162 -13.38 -10.77 -10.75
N GLU A 163 -12.88 -9.81 -9.96
CA GLU A 163 -11.98 -8.78 -10.48
C GLU A 163 -10.54 -9.28 -10.56
N HIS A 164 -9.59 -8.66 -9.86
CA HIS A 164 -8.19 -9.08 -9.88
C HIS A 164 -7.72 -9.49 -8.49
N GLY A 165 -6.59 -10.18 -8.44
CA GLY A 165 -5.93 -10.46 -7.18
C GLY A 165 -4.44 -10.65 -7.31
N THR A 166 -3.71 -10.20 -6.30
CA THR A 166 -2.30 -10.46 -6.16
C THR A 166 -2.08 -11.94 -5.85
N VAL A 167 -1.37 -12.65 -6.73
CA VAL A 167 -0.80 -13.98 -6.44
C VAL A 167 0.72 -13.86 -6.44
N PHE A 168 1.37 -14.36 -5.39
CA PHE A 168 2.84 -14.38 -5.36
C PHE A 168 3.38 -15.56 -4.58
N VAL A 169 4.64 -15.91 -4.89
CA VAL A 169 5.31 -17.08 -4.33
C VAL A 169 6.61 -16.69 -3.65
N ALA A 170 7.00 -17.44 -2.62
CA ALA A 170 8.34 -17.31 -2.05
C ALA A 170 9.39 -17.64 -3.11
N PRO A 171 10.51 -16.89 -3.18
CA PRO A 171 11.56 -17.16 -4.15
C PRO A 171 12.11 -18.58 -4.04
N GLY A 172 12.25 -19.24 -5.18
CA GLY A 172 12.71 -20.62 -5.23
C GLY A 172 12.97 -21.10 -6.65
N ARG A 173 13.55 -22.31 -6.76
CA ARG A 173 13.98 -22.88 -8.05
C ARG A 173 12.86 -23.07 -9.08
N ARG A 174 11.60 -23.09 -8.64
CA ARG A 174 10.41 -23.31 -9.48
C ARG A 174 9.40 -22.15 -9.42
N GLU A 175 9.82 -20.97 -8.96
CA GLU A 175 8.93 -19.79 -8.87
C GLU A 175 8.30 -19.48 -10.25
N VAL A 176 9.13 -19.36 -11.29
CA VAL A 176 8.71 -19.06 -12.67
C VAL A 176 7.83 -20.18 -13.25
N GLU A 177 8.26 -21.43 -13.13
CA GLU A 177 7.52 -22.60 -13.64
C GLU A 177 6.10 -22.66 -13.03
N THR A 178 5.99 -22.36 -11.73
CA THR A 178 4.72 -22.44 -11.01
C THR A 178 3.80 -21.27 -11.36
N LEU A 179 4.33 -20.05 -11.43
CA LEU A 179 3.55 -18.87 -11.82
C LEU A 179 3.04 -18.99 -13.27
N LYS A 180 3.89 -19.47 -14.19
CA LYS A 180 3.51 -19.68 -15.59
C LYS A 180 2.41 -20.73 -15.75
N GLU A 181 2.52 -21.85 -15.03
CA GLU A 181 1.49 -22.89 -15.03
C GLU A 181 0.18 -22.39 -14.41
N PHE A 182 0.27 -21.61 -13.33
CA PHE A 182 -0.90 -21.01 -12.69
C PHE A 182 -1.64 -20.08 -13.66
N GLU A 183 -0.95 -19.09 -14.24
CA GLU A 183 -1.54 -18.14 -15.17
C GLU A 183 -2.14 -18.85 -16.39
N SER A 184 -1.39 -19.77 -17.00
CA SER A 184 -1.85 -20.50 -18.18
C SER A 184 -3.07 -21.40 -17.92
N SER A 185 -3.33 -21.77 -16.67
CA SER A 185 -4.35 -22.75 -16.30
C SER A 185 -5.58 -22.13 -15.62
N PHE A 186 -5.41 -21.01 -14.93
CA PHE A 186 -6.43 -20.47 -14.03
C PHE A 186 -6.69 -18.97 -14.19
N ASP A 187 -5.95 -18.25 -15.05
CA ASP A 187 -6.23 -16.83 -15.31
C ASP A 187 -7.53 -16.66 -16.12
N GLY A 188 -8.40 -15.78 -15.64
CA GLY A 188 -9.73 -15.51 -16.19
C GLY A 188 -9.67 -14.95 -17.61
N SER A 189 -8.70 -14.09 -17.91
CA SER A 189 -8.51 -13.55 -19.25
C SER A 189 -7.94 -14.58 -20.22
N VAL A 190 -7.03 -15.45 -19.74
CA VAL A 190 -6.49 -16.57 -20.54
C VAL A 190 -7.54 -17.64 -20.82
N LYS A 191 -8.50 -17.83 -19.90
CA LYS A 191 -9.53 -18.87 -19.98
C LYS A 191 -10.89 -18.39 -20.47
N ASP A 192 -11.04 -17.11 -20.79
CA ASP A 192 -12.33 -16.50 -21.14
C ASP A 192 -13.39 -16.76 -20.04
N ALA A 193 -12.96 -16.61 -18.79
CA ALA A 193 -13.70 -17.00 -17.59
C ALA A 193 -14.11 -15.80 -16.72
N GLY A 194 -14.27 -14.61 -17.32
CA GLY A 194 -14.66 -13.39 -16.61
C GLY A 194 -16.15 -13.31 -16.21
N ALA A 195 -17.02 -14.06 -16.89
CA ALA A 195 -18.46 -14.02 -16.61
C ALA A 195 -18.79 -14.62 -15.23
N ASN A 196 -19.77 -14.04 -14.53
CA ASN A 196 -20.25 -14.53 -13.24
C ASN A 196 -21.06 -15.83 -13.43
N THR A 197 -20.38 -16.97 -13.33
CA THR A 197 -20.98 -18.29 -13.46
C THR A 197 -20.36 -19.26 -12.44
N PRO A 198 -21.13 -20.26 -11.95
CA PRO A 198 -20.60 -21.26 -11.01
C PRO A 198 -19.38 -22.02 -11.54
N GLN A 199 -19.27 -22.18 -12.86
CA GLN A 199 -18.13 -22.83 -13.51
C GLN A 199 -16.86 -21.99 -13.37
N ASN A 200 -16.97 -20.68 -13.55
CA ASN A 200 -15.86 -19.75 -13.44
C ASN A 200 -15.45 -19.55 -11.98
N GLU A 201 -16.41 -19.42 -11.05
CA GLU A 201 -16.12 -19.43 -9.60
C GLU A 201 -15.34 -20.69 -9.19
N ALA A 202 -15.74 -21.86 -9.69
CA ALA A 202 -15.05 -23.12 -9.42
C ALA A 202 -13.61 -23.15 -10.00
N LEU A 203 -13.36 -22.43 -11.10
CA LEU A 203 -12.02 -22.29 -11.68
C LEU A 203 -11.11 -21.44 -10.79
N ALA A 204 -11.64 -20.38 -10.17
CA ALA A 204 -10.89 -19.61 -9.17
C ALA A 204 -10.47 -20.49 -7.98
N ILE A 205 -11.39 -21.30 -7.45
CA ILE A 205 -11.11 -22.28 -6.39
C ILE A 205 -10.05 -23.31 -6.85
N ALA A 206 -10.09 -23.76 -8.10
CA ALA A 206 -9.09 -24.66 -8.67
C ALA A 206 -7.68 -24.04 -8.71
N GLY A 207 -7.58 -22.74 -9.04
CA GLY A 207 -6.32 -21.99 -8.97
C GLY A 207 -5.75 -21.94 -7.55
N LEU A 208 -6.59 -21.61 -6.56
CA LEU A 208 -6.17 -21.62 -5.16
C LEU A 208 -5.71 -23.01 -4.71
N ASN A 209 -6.44 -24.07 -5.10
CA ASN A 209 -6.07 -25.46 -4.81
C ASN A 209 -4.70 -25.83 -5.42
N PHE A 210 -4.41 -25.36 -6.64
CA PHE A 210 -3.12 -25.57 -7.29
C PHE A 210 -1.96 -24.93 -6.50
N LEU A 211 -2.13 -23.69 -6.03
CA LEU A 211 -1.11 -23.00 -5.22
C LEU A 211 -0.88 -23.75 -3.90
N ALA A 212 -1.96 -24.13 -3.21
CA ALA A 212 -1.88 -24.89 -1.97
C ALA A 212 -1.19 -26.25 -2.16
N GLU A 213 -1.49 -26.96 -3.25
CA GLU A 213 -0.83 -28.22 -3.57
C GLU A 213 0.65 -28.01 -3.94
N SER A 214 0.98 -26.92 -4.62
CA SER A 214 2.36 -26.56 -4.95
C SER A 214 3.20 -26.32 -3.69
N VAL A 215 2.63 -25.70 -2.65
CA VAL A 215 3.28 -25.57 -1.34
C VAL A 215 3.36 -26.93 -0.63
N ARG A 216 2.25 -27.68 -0.55
CA ARG A 216 2.19 -28.98 0.14
C ARG A 216 3.16 -30.01 -0.43
N ARG A 217 3.32 -30.06 -1.75
CA ARG A 217 4.29 -30.92 -2.44
C ARG A 217 5.72 -30.38 -2.44
N ARG A 218 5.97 -29.22 -1.81
CA ARG A 218 7.26 -28.53 -1.79
C ARG A 218 7.76 -28.21 -3.20
N ARG A 219 6.84 -27.93 -4.13
CA ARG A 219 7.15 -27.39 -5.47
C ARG A 219 7.78 -26.01 -5.32
N ILE A 220 7.14 -25.17 -4.51
CA ILE A 220 7.58 -23.86 -4.05
C ILE A 220 7.58 -23.82 -2.52
N PRO A 221 8.35 -22.91 -1.88
CA PRO A 221 8.36 -22.82 -0.42
C PRO A 221 7.04 -22.32 0.15
N ASP A 222 6.42 -21.33 -0.49
CA ASP A 222 5.19 -20.70 -0.01
C ASP A 222 4.47 -19.91 -1.12
N ALA A 223 3.18 -19.63 -0.94
CA ALA A 223 2.33 -18.82 -1.83
C ALA A 223 1.21 -18.09 -1.06
N LEU A 224 0.80 -16.94 -1.57
CA LEU A 224 -0.30 -16.14 -1.04
C LEU A 224 -1.18 -15.55 -2.15
N PHE A 225 -2.44 -15.32 -1.81
CA PHE A 225 -3.47 -14.65 -2.61
C PHE A 225 -4.13 -13.53 -1.79
N LEU A 226 -4.26 -12.36 -2.40
CA LEU A 226 -5.00 -11.20 -1.90
C LEU A 226 -5.88 -10.66 -3.03
N ALA A 227 -7.19 -10.47 -2.81
CA ALA A 227 -8.05 -9.83 -3.81
C ALA A 227 -7.68 -8.34 -3.94
N ASN A 228 -7.62 -7.81 -5.16
CA ASN A 228 -7.31 -6.41 -5.45
C ASN A 228 -8.61 -5.67 -5.81
N HIS A 229 -8.67 -4.39 -5.45
CA HIS A 229 -9.75 -3.45 -5.70
C HIS A 229 -11.17 -4.06 -5.63
N PRO A 230 -11.51 -4.77 -4.53
CA PRO A 230 -12.59 -5.77 -4.51
C PRO A 230 -13.99 -5.19 -4.73
N SER A 231 -14.27 -3.94 -4.33
CA SER A 231 -15.58 -3.32 -4.57
C SER A 231 -15.62 -2.40 -5.79
N ARG A 232 -14.51 -2.19 -6.51
CA ARG A 232 -14.40 -1.20 -7.60
C ARG A 232 -15.41 -1.43 -8.71
N LYS A 233 -15.56 -2.68 -9.13
CA LYS A 233 -16.58 -3.12 -10.11
C LYS A 233 -17.68 -3.96 -9.47
N GLY A 234 -17.60 -4.22 -8.17
CA GLY A 234 -18.56 -5.05 -7.43
C GLY A 234 -18.65 -6.49 -7.95
N LEU A 235 -17.59 -7.03 -8.57
CA LEU A 235 -17.57 -8.39 -9.11
C LEU A 235 -17.36 -9.42 -8.00
N ASP A 236 -16.48 -9.12 -7.04
CA ASP A 236 -16.14 -10.00 -5.93
C ASP A 236 -17.33 -10.13 -4.97
N SER A 237 -18.12 -11.20 -5.12
CA SER A 237 -19.31 -11.39 -4.28
C SER A 237 -18.97 -11.84 -2.85
N PRO A 238 -19.84 -11.60 -1.86
CA PRO A 238 -19.59 -12.04 -0.49
C PRO A 238 -19.45 -13.56 -0.35
N HIS A 239 -20.17 -14.36 -1.14
CA HIS A 239 -20.05 -15.82 -1.10
C HIS A 239 -18.77 -16.33 -1.75
N GLU A 240 -18.26 -15.68 -2.80
CA GLU A 240 -16.97 -16.00 -3.41
C GLU A 240 -15.82 -15.69 -2.46
N ILE A 241 -15.82 -14.52 -1.80
CA ILE A 241 -14.80 -14.16 -0.80
C ILE A 241 -14.75 -15.22 0.32
N ARG A 242 -15.92 -15.63 0.83
CA ARG A 242 -16.01 -16.74 1.79
C ARG A 242 -15.51 -18.06 1.19
N GLY A 243 -15.88 -18.35 -0.05
CA GLY A 243 -15.49 -19.55 -0.79
C GLY A 243 -13.99 -19.67 -0.96
N TRP A 244 -13.31 -18.61 -1.38
CA TRP A 244 -11.85 -18.55 -1.52
C TRP A 244 -11.18 -18.83 -0.17
N ARG A 245 -11.66 -18.17 0.88
CA ARG A 245 -11.12 -18.34 2.23
C ARG A 245 -11.36 -19.75 2.77
N ASP A 246 -12.54 -20.32 2.55
CA ASP A 246 -12.91 -21.67 2.98
C ASP A 246 -12.10 -22.75 2.24
N ALA A 247 -11.89 -22.58 0.95
CA ALA A 247 -11.17 -23.56 0.15
C ALA A 247 -9.69 -23.64 0.52
N GLN A 248 -9.01 -22.49 0.65
CA GLN A 248 -7.56 -22.45 0.90
C GLN A 248 -7.15 -21.33 1.87
N PRO A 249 -7.45 -21.47 3.18
CA PRO A 249 -7.14 -20.44 4.18
C PRO A 249 -5.65 -20.19 4.41
N SER A 250 -4.77 -21.08 3.94
CA SER A 250 -3.31 -20.88 3.96
C SER A 250 -2.79 -20.05 2.77
N ILE A 251 -3.59 -19.91 1.72
CA ILE A 251 -3.26 -19.19 0.48
C ILE A 251 -4.06 -17.90 0.38
N ALA A 252 -5.39 -17.98 0.45
CA ALA A 252 -6.30 -16.85 0.35
C ALA A 252 -6.41 -16.12 1.69
N VAL A 253 -5.66 -15.03 1.83
CA VAL A 253 -5.43 -14.40 3.14
C VAL A 253 -6.17 -13.10 3.36
N GLY A 254 -6.61 -12.42 2.30
CA GLY A 254 -7.23 -11.11 2.46
C GLY A 254 -7.51 -10.40 1.16
N MET A 255 -7.63 -9.09 1.27
CA MET A 255 -7.90 -8.17 0.18
C MET A 255 -7.12 -6.87 0.37
N GLU A 256 -6.96 -6.15 -0.71
CA GLU A 256 -6.66 -4.73 -0.70
C GLU A 256 -7.79 -3.97 0.01
N GLY A 257 -7.49 -3.48 1.21
CA GLY A 257 -8.43 -2.65 1.97
C GLY A 257 -8.34 -1.18 1.60
N ALA A 258 -7.23 -0.75 1.00
CA ALA A 258 -7.08 0.55 0.36
C ALA A 258 -6.50 0.40 -1.05
N PRO A 259 -7.27 0.78 -2.09
CA PRO A 259 -6.84 0.68 -3.48
C PRO A 259 -5.52 1.41 -3.76
N GLY A 260 -4.77 0.99 -4.77
CA GLY A 260 -3.75 1.79 -5.43
C GLY A 260 -4.34 3.00 -6.16
N HIS A 261 -3.67 3.54 -7.18
CA HIS A 261 -4.19 4.64 -8.00
C HIS A 261 -4.71 5.88 -7.20
N GLN A 262 -4.11 6.16 -6.05
CA GLN A 262 -4.62 7.17 -5.12
C GLN A 262 -4.51 8.60 -5.69
N ALA A 263 -3.60 8.86 -6.64
CA ALA A 263 -3.47 10.15 -7.30
C ALA A 263 -4.59 10.42 -8.32
N ALA A 264 -5.37 9.40 -8.73
CA ALA A 264 -6.51 9.54 -9.65
C ALA A 264 -7.55 10.57 -9.18
N GLY A 265 -7.71 10.72 -7.85
CA GLY A 265 -8.63 11.66 -7.22
C GLY A 265 -8.17 13.12 -7.20
N ILE A 266 -6.91 13.43 -7.59
CA ILE A 266 -6.39 14.80 -7.57
C ILE A 266 -7.20 15.68 -8.54
N PRO A 267 -7.77 16.81 -8.08
CA PRO A 267 -8.65 17.64 -8.89
C PRO A 267 -7.96 18.26 -10.11
N LYS A 268 -8.73 18.49 -11.19
CA LYS A 268 -8.28 19.32 -12.31
C LYS A 268 -8.07 20.78 -11.87
N PRO A 269 -7.09 21.52 -12.45
CA PRO A 269 -6.18 21.09 -13.51
C PRO A 269 -4.90 20.41 -13.00
N HIS A 270 -4.80 20.13 -11.69
CA HIS A 270 -3.57 19.66 -11.06
C HIS A 270 -3.37 18.15 -11.19
N GLY A 271 -4.43 17.38 -11.35
CA GLY A 271 -4.37 15.93 -11.56
C GLY A 271 -5.42 15.39 -12.53
N PRO A 272 -5.65 14.06 -12.53
CA PRO A 272 -6.54 13.40 -13.47
C PRO A 272 -8.00 13.84 -13.33
N GLY A 273 -8.44 14.15 -12.11
CA GLY A 273 -9.83 14.51 -11.79
C GLY A 273 -10.82 13.37 -11.97
N GLY A 274 -10.40 12.13 -11.68
CA GLY A 274 -11.24 10.93 -11.68
C GLY A 274 -11.68 10.51 -10.28
N GLY A 275 -12.15 9.27 -10.14
CA GLY A 275 -12.36 8.63 -8.85
C GLY A 275 -11.02 8.27 -8.21
N ARG A 276 -10.86 8.55 -6.91
CA ARG A 276 -9.70 8.07 -6.14
C ARG A 276 -9.67 6.54 -6.17
N GLY A 277 -8.51 5.95 -6.46
CA GLY A 277 -8.38 4.50 -6.68
C GLY A 277 -8.96 3.98 -8.01
N TYR A 278 -9.37 4.87 -8.92
CA TYR A 278 -10.23 4.54 -10.06
C TYR A 278 -11.56 3.87 -9.68
N TYR A 279 -12.14 4.30 -8.55
CA TYR A 279 -13.50 3.94 -8.16
C TYR A 279 -14.50 4.93 -8.79
N ASP A 280 -14.49 5.02 -10.13
CA ASP A 280 -15.31 5.93 -10.94
C ASP A 280 -16.64 5.29 -11.35
N GLY A 281 -16.69 3.96 -11.34
CA GLY A 281 -17.74 3.15 -11.96
C GLY A 281 -19.04 3.02 -11.18
N GLY A 282 -19.82 2.05 -11.64
CA GLY A 282 -21.08 1.57 -11.08
C GLY A 282 -21.32 0.12 -11.50
N PRO A 283 -22.45 -0.50 -11.12
CA PRO A 283 -22.72 -1.91 -11.39
C PRO A 283 -22.75 -2.23 -12.90
N GLY A 284 -22.11 -3.34 -13.26
CA GLY A 284 -22.18 -3.99 -14.57
C GLY A 284 -23.08 -5.24 -14.55
N ALA A 285 -23.08 -5.99 -15.65
CA ALA A 285 -23.90 -7.21 -15.80
C ALA A 285 -23.48 -8.34 -14.85
N ASP A 286 -22.19 -8.43 -14.54
CA ASP A 286 -21.60 -9.46 -13.69
C ASP A 286 -21.44 -9.02 -12.22
N SER A 287 -21.74 -7.75 -11.91
CA SER A 287 -21.64 -7.22 -10.55
C SER A 287 -22.63 -7.90 -9.61
N PHE A 288 -22.19 -8.15 -8.38
CA PHE A 288 -23.04 -8.65 -7.32
C PHE A 288 -24.21 -7.67 -7.06
N PRO A 289 -25.47 -8.09 -7.25
CA PRO A 289 -26.61 -7.18 -7.27
C PRO A 289 -26.95 -6.57 -5.90
N GLY A 290 -26.44 -7.14 -4.81
CA GLY A 290 -26.70 -6.65 -3.46
C GLY A 290 -25.88 -5.41 -3.06
N TYR A 291 -24.85 -5.04 -3.82
CA TYR A 291 -23.99 -3.93 -3.45
C TYR A 291 -24.63 -2.55 -3.67
N PRO A 292 -24.55 -1.64 -2.69
CA PRO A 292 -25.08 -0.29 -2.81
C PRO A 292 -24.22 0.57 -3.75
N ALA A 293 -24.75 1.68 -4.27
CA ALA A 293 -24.02 2.58 -5.16
C ALA A 293 -22.75 3.15 -4.50
N GLU A 294 -22.79 3.34 -3.18
CA GLU A 294 -21.68 3.76 -2.34
C GLU A 294 -20.49 2.80 -2.37
N SER A 295 -20.71 1.52 -2.68
CA SER A 295 -19.62 0.53 -2.74
C SER A 295 -18.64 0.75 -3.90
N TYR A 296 -19.06 1.48 -4.93
CA TYR A 296 -18.24 1.80 -6.11
C TYR A 296 -17.42 3.08 -5.92
N LYS A 297 -17.16 3.47 -4.65
CA LYS A 297 -16.46 4.69 -4.25
C LYS A 297 -15.54 4.36 -3.07
N THR A 298 -14.44 5.10 -2.95
CA THR A 298 -13.57 5.03 -1.77
C THR A 298 -14.05 5.96 -0.65
N PHE A 299 -13.59 5.68 0.56
CA PHE A 299 -13.87 6.46 1.76
C PHE A 299 -12.55 6.75 2.47
N GLY A 300 -12.05 7.98 2.37
CA GLY A 300 -10.70 8.29 2.84
C GLY A 300 -9.61 7.52 2.07
N GLY A 301 -9.91 7.13 0.83
CA GLY A 301 -9.06 6.29 -0.01
C GLY A 301 -9.09 4.81 0.32
N PHE A 302 -9.92 4.37 1.26
CA PHE A 302 -10.14 2.96 1.58
C PHE A 302 -11.33 2.40 0.79
N ASP A 303 -11.26 1.11 0.47
CA ASP A 303 -12.35 0.36 -0.13
C ASP A 303 -13.57 0.37 0.79
N TRP A 304 -14.77 0.40 0.21
CA TRP A 304 -16.04 0.42 0.94
C TRP A 304 -16.17 -0.75 1.94
N MET A 305 -15.70 -1.94 1.58
CA MET A 305 -15.74 -3.13 2.44
C MET A 305 -14.93 -2.93 3.72
N THR A 306 -13.83 -2.17 3.65
CA THR A 306 -12.95 -1.88 4.79
C THR A 306 -13.44 -0.70 5.62
N ALA A 307 -13.92 0.35 4.95
CA ALA A 307 -14.34 1.59 5.60
C ALA A 307 -15.67 1.46 6.35
N THR A 308 -16.55 0.56 5.91
CA THR A 308 -17.88 0.38 6.50
C THR A 308 -17.83 -0.44 7.79
N VAL A 309 -17.88 0.23 8.94
CA VAL A 309 -18.01 -0.42 10.25
C VAL A 309 -19.34 -1.20 10.30
N GLY A 310 -19.25 -2.51 10.54
CA GLY A 310 -20.36 -3.46 10.48
C GLY A 310 -20.68 -3.98 9.07
N GLY A 311 -19.88 -3.63 8.07
CA GLY A 311 -20.01 -4.10 6.68
C GLY A 311 -19.38 -5.47 6.41
N LEU A 312 -18.97 -5.72 5.17
CA LEU A 312 -18.55 -7.06 4.73
C LEU A 312 -17.31 -7.56 5.47
N TRP A 313 -16.30 -6.71 5.64
CA TRP A 313 -15.09 -7.12 6.36
C TRP A 313 -15.44 -7.56 7.79
N ASP A 314 -16.20 -6.74 8.50
CA ASP A 314 -16.67 -7.05 9.86
C ASP A 314 -17.57 -8.31 9.89
N SER A 315 -18.38 -8.55 8.86
CA SER A 315 -19.16 -9.79 8.72
C SER A 315 -18.26 -11.02 8.72
N LEU A 316 -17.17 -11.01 7.94
CA LEU A 316 -16.18 -12.09 7.94
C LEU A 316 -15.49 -12.24 9.31
N LEU A 317 -15.11 -11.13 9.94
CA LEU A 317 -14.45 -11.16 11.25
C LEU A 317 -15.38 -11.71 12.37
N ALA A 318 -16.66 -11.37 12.31
CA ALA A 318 -17.70 -11.87 13.22
C ALA A 318 -17.92 -13.38 13.07
N GLU A 319 -17.71 -13.93 11.87
CA GLU A 319 -17.72 -15.38 11.65
C GLU A 319 -16.49 -16.08 12.25
N GLY A 320 -15.51 -15.33 12.78
CA GLY A 320 -14.21 -15.85 13.18
C GLY A 320 -13.31 -16.17 11.98
N ARG A 321 -13.62 -15.62 10.79
CA ARG A 321 -12.87 -15.85 9.57
C ARG A 321 -11.73 -14.84 9.48
N PRO A 322 -10.47 -15.29 9.40
CA PRO A 322 -9.37 -14.37 9.16
C PRO A 322 -9.42 -13.91 7.70
N TRP A 323 -9.60 -12.61 7.47
CA TRP A 323 -9.56 -11.96 6.16
C TRP A 323 -8.90 -10.60 6.35
N TRP A 324 -7.71 -10.44 5.80
CA TRP A 324 -6.81 -9.34 6.12
C TRP A 324 -6.94 -8.19 5.15
N ILE A 325 -6.70 -6.97 5.63
CA ILE A 325 -6.58 -5.81 4.76
C ILE A 325 -5.10 -5.48 4.50
N THR A 326 -4.82 -5.09 3.26
CA THR A 326 -3.55 -4.51 2.82
C THR A 326 -3.78 -3.17 2.11
N ALA A 327 -2.71 -2.47 1.77
CA ALA A 327 -2.71 -1.27 0.94
C ALA A 327 -1.51 -1.33 -0.02
N ASN A 328 -1.68 -0.86 -1.24
CA ASN A 328 -0.64 -0.89 -2.27
C ASN A 328 -0.68 0.38 -3.13
N SER A 329 0.23 0.48 -4.09
CA SER A 329 0.29 1.62 -5.02
C SER A 329 -0.44 1.38 -6.33
N ASP A 330 -0.58 0.12 -6.75
CA ASP A 330 -1.00 -0.28 -8.09
C ASP A 330 -0.22 0.49 -9.17
N SER A 331 1.11 0.53 -9.00
CA SER A 331 1.98 1.48 -9.70
C SER A 331 2.28 1.03 -11.13
N HIS A 332 1.75 1.78 -12.11
CA HIS A 332 1.94 1.58 -13.54
C HIS A 332 2.63 2.77 -14.20
N THR A 333 2.05 3.97 -14.00
CA THR A 333 2.50 5.26 -14.50
C THR A 333 2.31 6.29 -13.39
N VAL A 334 3.38 6.98 -13.01
CA VAL A 334 3.38 7.77 -11.78
C VAL A 334 2.99 9.22 -12.06
N TYR A 335 2.04 9.74 -11.28
CA TYR A 335 1.64 11.14 -11.24
C TYR A 335 2.86 12.05 -11.02
N GLY A 336 3.04 13.00 -11.94
CA GLY A 336 4.11 13.99 -11.91
C GLY A 336 5.49 13.48 -12.32
N ASP A 337 5.65 12.18 -12.62
CA ASP A 337 6.90 11.69 -13.20
C ASP A 337 7.03 12.10 -14.68
N THR A 338 8.27 12.10 -15.19
CA THR A 338 8.57 12.54 -16.56
C THR A 338 8.90 11.39 -17.51
N SER A 339 8.89 10.15 -17.03
CA SER A 339 9.19 8.99 -17.86
C SER A 339 8.06 8.73 -18.85
N GLN A 340 8.45 8.25 -20.03
CA GLN A 340 7.55 7.85 -21.09
C GLN A 340 7.93 6.43 -21.53
N ARG A 341 6.94 5.70 -22.07
CA ARG A 341 7.16 4.39 -22.68
C ARG A 341 8.30 4.45 -23.70
N GLY A 342 9.19 3.46 -23.66
CA GLY A 342 10.32 3.40 -24.58
C GLY A 342 9.86 3.39 -26.05
N PRO A 343 10.55 4.10 -26.97
CA PRO A 343 10.19 4.13 -28.39
C PRO A 343 10.33 2.74 -29.02
N GLU A 344 9.62 2.51 -30.14
CA GLU A 344 9.64 1.24 -30.90
C GLU A 344 9.21 -0.01 -30.10
N SER A 345 8.55 0.25 -28.98
CA SER A 345 7.89 -0.72 -28.10
C SER A 345 6.81 -1.56 -28.81
N ASP A 346 6.92 -2.88 -28.70
CA ASP A 346 5.88 -3.84 -29.14
C ASP A 346 5.70 -4.92 -28.06
N PHE A 347 4.65 -4.78 -27.25
CA PHE A 347 4.36 -5.70 -26.15
C PHE A 347 3.89 -7.05 -26.66
N ASP A 348 3.06 -7.12 -27.69
CA ASP A 348 2.50 -8.39 -28.16
C ASP A 348 3.57 -9.28 -28.80
N ALA A 349 4.55 -8.68 -29.47
CA ALA A 349 5.70 -9.40 -30.00
C ALA A 349 6.68 -9.81 -28.89
N ASN A 350 6.93 -8.94 -27.92
CA ASN A 350 8.06 -9.09 -27.00
C ASN A 350 7.69 -9.47 -25.56
N GLY A 351 6.43 -9.44 -25.15
CA GLY A 351 6.02 -9.61 -23.74
C GLY A 351 6.62 -8.59 -22.78
N ARG A 352 7.11 -7.47 -23.31
CA ARG A 352 7.60 -6.30 -22.57
C ARG A 352 7.70 -5.11 -23.51
N TYR A 353 7.74 -3.93 -22.94
CA TYR A 353 8.11 -2.70 -23.60
C TYR A 353 9.61 -2.44 -23.51
N GLU A 354 10.08 -1.50 -24.34
CA GLU A 354 11.44 -0.99 -24.26
C GLU A 354 11.62 -0.08 -23.03
N ASP A 355 12.88 0.01 -22.57
CA ASP A 355 13.23 0.80 -21.39
C ASP A 355 12.70 2.23 -21.50
N PRO A 356 12.13 2.78 -20.40
CA PRO A 356 11.51 4.09 -20.43
C PRO A 356 12.53 5.19 -20.73
N VAL A 357 12.06 6.23 -21.41
CA VAL A 357 12.84 7.43 -21.72
C VAL A 357 12.33 8.62 -20.91
N HIS A 358 13.21 9.55 -20.57
CA HIS A 358 12.81 10.77 -19.86
C HIS A 358 12.29 11.82 -20.85
N GLY A 359 10.98 12.04 -20.83
CA GLY A 359 10.28 12.99 -21.70
C GLY A 359 10.31 14.45 -21.23
N GLY A 360 10.82 14.72 -20.02
CA GLY A 360 11.04 16.07 -19.48
C GLY A 360 9.78 16.88 -19.13
N VAL A 361 8.59 16.34 -19.38
CA VAL A 361 7.29 16.94 -19.05
C VAL A 361 6.61 16.07 -17.97
N PRO A 362 6.24 16.64 -16.81
CA PRO A 362 5.51 15.91 -15.78
C PRO A 362 4.16 15.39 -16.27
N ASN A 363 3.86 14.12 -16.01
CA ASN A 363 2.58 13.51 -16.34
C ASN A 363 1.56 13.73 -15.20
N THR A 364 0.79 14.81 -15.28
CA THR A 364 -0.30 15.08 -14.32
C THR A 364 -1.58 14.31 -14.63
N GLY A 365 -1.63 13.57 -15.74
CA GLY A 365 -2.78 12.75 -16.13
C GLY A 365 -2.75 11.33 -15.57
N ALA A 366 -1.64 10.91 -14.96
CA ALA A 366 -1.51 9.59 -14.36
C ALA A 366 -2.11 9.53 -12.95
N GLY A 367 -2.67 8.37 -12.59
CA GLY A 367 -3.38 8.14 -11.34
C GLY A 367 -2.54 7.57 -10.20
N ASP A 368 -1.26 7.28 -10.42
CA ASP A 368 -0.52 6.40 -9.50
C ASP A 368 0.53 7.18 -8.72
N PHE A 369 0.92 6.63 -7.58
CA PHE A 369 2.14 7.02 -6.92
C PHE A 369 3.19 5.91 -7.07
N TRP A 370 4.45 6.24 -6.82
CA TRP A 370 5.48 5.22 -6.65
C TRP A 370 5.17 4.34 -5.41
N PRO A 371 5.61 3.07 -5.39
CA PRO A 371 5.45 2.20 -4.23
C PRO A 371 5.97 2.85 -2.95
N GLY A 372 5.16 2.89 -1.89
CA GLY A 372 5.53 3.47 -0.60
C GLY A 372 5.55 5.00 -0.51
N PHE A 373 5.31 5.71 -1.62
CA PHE A 373 5.22 7.18 -1.62
C PHE A 373 3.99 7.67 -0.84
N TYR A 374 2.89 6.93 -0.95
CA TYR A 374 1.62 7.25 -0.30
C TYR A 374 1.09 6.07 0.53
N SER A 375 0.79 4.93 -0.10
CA SER A 375 0.23 3.74 0.55
C SER A 375 1.33 2.81 1.07
N ARG A 376 1.14 2.22 2.26
CA ARG A 376 2.08 1.25 2.84
C ARG A 376 1.36 0.15 3.59
N THR A 377 1.78 -1.10 3.36
CA THR A 377 1.41 -2.26 4.18
C THR A 377 2.55 -2.60 5.14
N HIS A 378 2.31 -2.48 6.44
CA HIS A 378 3.30 -2.82 7.48
C HIS A 378 3.04 -4.22 8.02
N VAL A 379 4.06 -5.08 7.92
CA VAL A 379 3.98 -6.48 8.32
C VAL A 379 4.87 -6.75 9.52
N GLY A 380 4.31 -7.28 10.60
CA GLY A 380 5.04 -7.76 11.77
C GLY A 380 5.74 -9.08 11.47
N SER A 381 7.01 -9.00 11.08
CA SER A 381 7.84 -10.16 10.74
C SER A 381 8.76 -10.56 11.90
N ARG A 382 9.09 -11.86 12.00
CA ARG A 382 10.05 -12.36 13.00
C ARG A 382 11.51 -12.18 12.58
N ALA A 383 11.74 -12.00 11.27
CA ALA A 383 13.06 -11.82 10.69
C ALA A 383 12.96 -11.12 9.33
N PHE A 384 14.03 -10.49 8.88
CA PHE A 384 14.12 -10.00 7.51
C PHE A 384 14.35 -11.18 6.54
N SER A 385 13.28 -11.89 6.19
CA SER A 385 13.31 -13.03 5.26
C SER A 385 11.97 -13.21 4.56
N TYR A 386 11.99 -13.80 3.36
CA TYR A 386 10.79 -14.09 2.57
C TYR A 386 9.76 -14.91 3.35
N GLU A 387 10.19 -15.99 4.02
CA GLU A 387 9.33 -16.88 4.81
C GLU A 387 8.68 -16.14 6.00
N ALA A 388 9.49 -15.45 6.82
CA ALA A 388 8.97 -14.77 8.00
C ALA A 388 7.99 -13.62 7.66
N LEU A 389 8.20 -12.95 6.51
CA LEU A 389 7.29 -11.93 6.01
C LEU A 389 5.95 -12.56 5.56
N MET A 390 5.99 -13.63 4.75
CA MET A 390 4.78 -14.32 4.30
C MET A 390 4.00 -14.91 5.49
N ASP A 391 4.69 -15.42 6.51
CA ASP A 391 4.07 -15.82 7.78
C ASP A 391 3.42 -14.65 8.53
N GLY A 392 4.00 -13.44 8.44
CA GLY A 392 3.43 -12.19 8.94
C GLY A 392 2.10 -11.85 8.28
N LEU A 393 2.10 -11.84 6.95
CA LEU A 393 0.92 -11.59 6.12
C LEU A 393 -0.17 -12.64 6.38
N ARG A 394 0.18 -13.93 6.35
CA ARG A 394 -0.75 -15.03 6.59
C ARG A 394 -1.38 -14.97 7.98
N ALA A 395 -0.60 -14.61 8.99
CA ALA A 395 -1.08 -14.46 10.35
C ALA A 395 -1.86 -13.17 10.60
N GLY A 396 -1.92 -12.24 9.64
CA GLY A 396 -2.65 -10.98 9.80
C GLY A 396 -1.96 -9.97 10.71
N ARG A 397 -0.65 -10.10 10.94
CA ARG A 397 0.15 -9.10 11.68
C ARG A 397 0.39 -7.87 10.81
N VAL A 398 -0.70 -7.17 10.49
CA VAL A 398 -0.71 -6.12 9.46
C VAL A 398 -1.45 -4.89 9.96
N TRP A 399 -0.85 -3.73 9.68
CA TRP A 399 -1.55 -2.45 9.65
C TRP A 399 -1.12 -1.68 8.41
N VAL A 400 -1.96 -0.76 7.97
CA VAL A 400 -1.77 -0.01 6.72
C VAL A 400 -1.95 1.47 6.99
N ASP A 401 -1.25 2.32 6.24
CA ASP A 401 -1.43 3.76 6.33
C ASP A 401 -1.28 4.47 4.99
N HIS A 402 -1.88 5.66 4.95
CA HIS A 402 -1.74 6.63 3.89
C HIS A 402 -0.87 7.82 4.31
N GLY A 403 -0.01 8.23 3.38
CA GLY A 403 0.73 9.49 3.43
C GLY A 403 1.70 9.63 4.60
N GLY A 404 2.07 8.54 5.26
CA GLY A 404 2.99 8.61 6.39
C GLY A 404 2.33 9.01 7.71
N LEU A 405 1.01 8.82 7.87
CA LEU A 405 0.23 9.37 8.99
C LEU A 405 0.82 9.01 10.36
N VAL A 406 1.28 7.76 10.49
CA VAL A 406 2.00 7.27 11.67
C VAL A 406 3.32 6.61 11.25
N SER A 407 4.29 6.63 12.16
CA SER A 407 5.61 6.02 11.96
C SER A 407 5.71 4.63 12.56
N GLY A 408 4.74 4.21 13.37
CA GLY A 408 4.72 2.88 13.98
C GLY A 408 3.49 2.67 14.85
N LEU A 409 3.05 1.42 14.92
CA LEU A 409 1.89 0.99 15.69
C LEU A 409 2.21 -0.33 16.40
N VAL A 410 2.03 -0.34 17.72
CA VAL A 410 2.01 -1.57 18.52
C VAL A 410 0.69 -1.67 19.24
N VAL A 411 0.03 -2.81 19.06
CA VAL A 411 -1.23 -3.12 19.71
C VAL A 411 -1.07 -4.40 20.49
N ARG A 412 -1.49 -4.38 21.75
CA ARG A 412 -1.47 -5.54 22.63
C ARG A 412 -2.78 -5.72 23.37
N ALA A 413 -3.39 -6.89 23.24
CA ALA A 413 -4.52 -7.31 24.06
C ALA A 413 -4.03 -8.27 25.15
N ARG A 414 -4.49 -8.05 26.39
CA ARG A 414 -4.10 -8.89 27.55
C ARG A 414 -5.16 -8.87 28.65
N THR A 415 -5.12 -9.87 29.53
CA THR A 415 -5.86 -9.83 30.79
C THR A 415 -5.31 -8.70 31.67
N ALA A 416 -6.20 -7.84 32.17
CA ALA A 416 -5.87 -6.69 32.99
C ALA A 416 -5.10 -7.12 34.25
N GLY A 417 -4.04 -6.37 34.59
CA GLY A 417 -3.19 -6.66 35.76
C GLY A 417 -2.14 -7.75 35.55
N HIS A 418 -2.17 -8.48 34.43
CA HIS A 418 -1.00 -9.24 33.97
C HIS A 418 -0.03 -8.30 33.23
N GLY A 419 1.28 -8.52 33.36
CA GLY A 419 2.35 -7.63 32.90
C GLY A 419 2.40 -7.39 31.37
N GLN A 420 3.60 -7.30 30.78
CA GLN A 420 3.73 -6.98 29.35
C GLN A 420 3.34 -8.13 28.39
N SER A 421 3.00 -9.31 28.89
CA SER A 421 2.57 -10.45 28.05
C SER A 421 1.15 -10.25 27.54
N GLY A 422 0.99 -10.21 26.21
CA GLY A 422 -0.29 -10.13 25.51
C GLY A 422 -0.13 -10.54 24.04
N VAL A 423 -1.24 -10.67 23.32
CA VAL A 423 -1.24 -11.00 21.89
C VAL A 423 -1.34 -9.72 21.04
N THR A 424 -0.99 -9.78 19.77
CA THR A 424 -1.02 -8.64 18.84
C THR A 424 -1.96 -8.87 17.64
N LEU A 425 -1.93 -7.95 16.67
CA LEU A 425 -2.74 -7.97 15.45
C LEU A 425 -2.72 -9.34 14.77
N GLY A 426 -3.90 -9.80 14.33
CA GLY A 426 -4.11 -11.10 13.70
C GLY A 426 -4.13 -12.29 14.66
N GLU A 427 -3.71 -12.11 15.91
CA GLU A 427 -3.68 -13.18 16.92
C GLU A 427 -4.99 -13.26 17.72
N THR A 428 -5.11 -14.33 18.51
CA THR A 428 -6.29 -14.60 19.36
C THR A 428 -5.90 -14.70 20.83
N LEU A 429 -6.46 -13.84 21.66
CA LEU A 429 -6.35 -13.90 23.11
C LEU A 429 -7.40 -14.87 23.67
N HIS A 430 -6.95 -15.94 24.32
CA HIS A 430 -7.84 -16.83 25.05
C HIS A 430 -7.87 -16.45 26.54
N VAL A 431 -9.05 -16.19 27.09
CA VAL A 431 -9.25 -15.79 28.50
C VAL A 431 -10.23 -16.71 29.22
N ARG A 432 -10.33 -16.64 30.54
CA ARG A 432 -11.44 -17.28 31.25
C ARG A 432 -12.67 -16.37 31.13
N ARG A 433 -13.86 -16.96 31.07
CA ARG A 433 -15.11 -16.19 31.13
C ARG A 433 -15.12 -15.27 32.36
N GLY A 434 -15.43 -13.99 32.14
CA GLY A 434 -15.49 -12.96 33.17
C GLY A 434 -14.15 -12.30 33.50
N ASP A 435 -13.04 -12.76 32.90
CA ASP A 435 -11.75 -12.08 32.97
C ASP A 435 -11.88 -10.66 32.41
N ARG A 436 -11.13 -9.73 33.01
CA ARG A 436 -11.06 -8.35 32.52
C ARG A 436 -9.95 -8.25 31.50
N VAL A 437 -10.24 -7.70 30.33
CA VAL A 437 -9.27 -7.50 29.24
C VAL A 437 -9.05 -6.02 29.00
N GLU A 438 -7.82 -5.67 28.63
CA GLU A 438 -7.44 -4.35 28.15
C GLU A 438 -6.67 -4.45 26.82
N LEU A 439 -6.81 -3.41 26.01
CA LEU A 439 -6.09 -3.19 24.77
C LEU A 439 -5.18 -1.98 24.96
N THR A 440 -3.87 -2.16 24.84
CA THR A 440 -2.90 -1.05 24.85
C THR A 440 -2.43 -0.77 23.43
N MET A 441 -2.41 0.51 23.07
CA MET A 441 -2.01 1.01 21.76
C MET A 441 -0.86 1.98 21.97
N GLU A 442 0.32 1.64 21.48
CA GLU A 442 1.50 2.52 21.44
C GLU A 442 1.70 2.97 19.99
N ILE A 443 1.62 4.27 19.75
CA ILE A 443 1.63 4.86 18.41
C ILE A 443 2.79 5.84 18.31
N ALA A 444 3.73 5.58 17.41
CA ALA A 444 4.77 6.52 17.04
C ALA A 444 4.20 7.50 16.00
N LEU A 445 4.11 8.77 16.37
CA LEU A 445 3.59 9.83 15.52
C LEU A 445 4.59 10.20 14.43
N ALA A 446 4.11 10.72 13.30
CA ALA A 446 4.97 11.23 12.25
C ALA A 446 5.91 12.33 12.79
N GLY A 447 7.21 12.10 12.66
CA GLY A 447 8.24 13.04 13.15
C GLY A 447 8.95 13.81 12.04
N ARG A 448 8.60 13.57 10.78
CA ARG A 448 9.27 14.12 9.59
C ARG A 448 8.25 14.43 8.49
N PRO A 449 8.56 15.35 7.57
CA PRO A 449 7.74 15.57 6.40
C PRO A 449 7.57 14.27 5.61
N ASN A 450 6.36 14.01 5.13
CA ASN A 450 6.07 12.97 4.17
C ASN A 450 6.52 13.41 2.76
N TRP A 451 6.21 12.58 1.76
CA TRP A 451 6.64 12.84 0.39
C TRP A 451 5.90 14.00 -0.29
N ALA A 452 4.76 14.45 0.26
CA ALA A 452 4.10 15.72 -0.07
C ALA A 452 4.63 16.93 0.72
N GLN A 453 5.77 16.78 1.41
CA GLN A 453 6.52 17.86 2.07
C GLN A 453 5.83 18.53 3.27
N PHE A 454 4.91 17.83 3.94
CA PHE A 454 4.36 18.27 5.23
C PHE A 454 4.47 17.16 6.27
N VAL A 455 4.50 17.50 7.57
CA VAL A 455 4.44 16.50 8.65
C VAL A 455 2.98 16.14 8.90
N PRO A 456 2.55 14.89 8.63
CA PRO A 456 1.19 14.46 8.97
C PRO A 456 0.91 14.58 10.47
N THR A 457 -0.32 14.90 10.83
CA THR A 457 -0.76 14.94 12.23
C THR A 457 -1.90 13.94 12.39
N LEU A 458 -1.68 12.92 13.21
CA LEU A 458 -2.75 12.05 13.67
C LEU A 458 -3.64 12.83 14.64
N ALA A 459 -4.92 12.96 14.33
CA ALA A 459 -5.88 13.70 15.16
C ALA A 459 -6.68 12.78 16.07
N ARG A 460 -7.13 11.63 15.53
CA ARG A 460 -8.02 10.70 16.25
C ARG A 460 -7.65 9.25 16.00
N VAL A 461 -7.85 8.43 17.03
CA VAL A 461 -7.78 6.96 16.97
C VAL A 461 -9.06 6.35 17.51
N ASP A 462 -9.70 5.53 16.71
CA ASP A 462 -10.93 4.80 17.03
C ASP A 462 -10.60 3.34 17.37
N VAL A 463 -11.23 2.83 18.43
CA VAL A 463 -11.34 1.40 18.72
C VAL A 463 -12.70 0.94 18.23
N ILE A 464 -12.69 -0.01 17.32
CA ILE A 464 -13.88 -0.66 16.77
C ILE A 464 -13.94 -2.06 17.38
N GLN A 465 -15.11 -2.41 17.92
CA GLN A 465 -15.35 -3.72 18.51
C GLN A 465 -16.59 -4.35 17.87
N GLY A 466 -16.50 -5.64 17.56
CA GLY A 466 -17.60 -6.45 17.07
C GLY A 466 -17.71 -7.77 17.82
N ASP A 467 -18.90 -8.37 17.72
CA ASP A 467 -19.21 -9.68 18.29
C ASP A 467 -18.74 -10.79 17.34
N VAL A 468 -18.20 -11.88 17.90
CA VAL A 468 -17.94 -13.08 17.10
C VAL A 468 -19.16 -13.99 17.23
N THR A 469 -19.99 -13.97 16.20
CA THR A 469 -21.29 -14.64 16.11
C THR A 469 -21.19 -16.06 15.54
N GLY A 470 -20.07 -16.38 14.87
CA GLY A 470 -19.88 -17.64 14.15
C GLY A 470 -20.41 -17.55 12.70
N PRO A 471 -20.32 -18.65 11.92
CA PRO A 471 -20.61 -18.63 10.49
C PRO A 471 -21.98 -18.03 10.15
N ALA A 472 -22.02 -17.17 9.12
CA ALA A 472 -23.26 -16.59 8.64
C ALA A 472 -24.14 -17.69 8.00
N SER A 473 -25.45 -17.64 8.24
CA SER A 473 -26.39 -18.57 7.62
C SER A 473 -26.59 -18.29 6.13
N ASP A 474 -26.48 -17.02 5.74
CA ASP A 474 -26.50 -16.55 4.36
C ASP A 474 -25.06 -16.24 3.93
N LYS A 475 -24.60 -16.90 2.86
CA LYS A 475 -23.25 -16.70 2.33
C LYS A 475 -23.10 -15.35 1.63
N ASP A 476 -24.21 -14.72 1.24
CA ASP A 476 -24.26 -13.39 0.65
C ASP A 476 -24.39 -12.27 1.69
N ALA A 477 -24.44 -12.60 2.99
CA ALA A 477 -24.45 -11.59 4.03
C ALA A 477 -23.19 -10.72 3.96
N PHE A 478 -23.36 -9.40 3.83
CA PHE A 478 -22.27 -8.42 3.83
C PHE A 478 -22.40 -7.38 4.94
N THR A 479 -23.19 -7.68 5.96
CA THR A 479 -23.28 -6.90 7.19
C THR A 479 -23.24 -7.82 8.40
N THR A 480 -22.93 -7.26 9.58
CA THR A 480 -23.05 -7.94 10.86
C THR A 480 -23.62 -6.99 11.91
N PRO A 481 -24.52 -7.46 12.80
CA PRO A 481 -24.93 -6.66 13.95
C PRO A 481 -23.77 -6.48 14.95
N ASP A 482 -24.00 -5.60 15.91
CA ASP A 482 -23.17 -5.43 17.12
C ASP A 482 -21.69 -5.07 16.89
N THR A 483 -21.37 -4.51 15.73
CA THR A 483 -20.06 -3.89 15.47
C THR A 483 -20.18 -2.37 15.44
N LYS A 484 -19.33 -1.68 16.19
CA LYS A 484 -19.32 -0.21 16.25
C LYS A 484 -18.00 0.37 16.75
N VAL A 485 -17.81 1.67 16.56
CA VAL A 485 -16.81 2.45 17.28
C VAL A 485 -17.22 2.51 18.75
N VAL A 486 -16.42 1.92 19.64
CA VAL A 486 -16.69 1.85 21.08
C VAL A 486 -15.92 2.88 21.89
N GLN A 487 -14.84 3.41 21.33
CA GLN A 487 -14.04 4.45 21.96
C GLN A 487 -13.26 5.23 20.89
N SER A 488 -13.25 6.55 21.02
CA SER A 488 -12.36 7.44 20.26
C SER A 488 -11.40 8.15 21.21
N TYR A 489 -10.15 8.32 20.77
CA TYR A 489 -9.11 9.06 21.47
C TYR A 489 -8.63 10.21 20.61
N GLU A 490 -8.73 11.43 21.14
CA GLU A 490 -8.10 12.61 20.54
C GLU A 490 -6.61 12.62 20.87
N VAL A 491 -5.80 12.90 19.86
CA VAL A 491 -4.34 12.91 19.95
C VAL A 491 -3.88 14.36 20.15
N GLY A 492 -3.64 14.74 21.40
CA GLY A 492 -3.28 16.12 21.76
C GLY A 492 -1.81 16.50 21.54
N ARG A 493 -1.06 15.77 20.70
CA ARG A 493 0.38 15.99 20.44
C ARG A 493 0.72 15.57 19.00
N ASN A 494 1.74 16.22 18.41
CA ASN A 494 2.08 16.04 16.99
C ASN A 494 3.43 15.36 16.77
N SER A 495 4.10 14.86 17.82
CA SER A 495 5.39 14.17 17.70
C SER A 495 5.66 13.23 18.88
N GLY A 496 6.61 12.33 18.69
CA GLY A 496 6.98 11.32 19.68
C GLY A 496 6.01 10.15 19.70
N THR A 497 5.79 9.57 20.88
CA THR A 497 4.94 8.40 21.07
C THR A 497 3.76 8.75 21.96
N VAL A 498 2.57 8.30 21.59
CA VAL A 498 1.38 8.34 22.43
C VAL A 498 0.95 6.94 22.80
N THR A 499 0.36 6.78 23.99
CA THR A 499 -0.13 5.49 24.47
C THR A 499 -1.56 5.64 24.95
N PHE A 500 -2.43 4.77 24.46
CA PHE A 500 -3.83 4.67 24.89
C PHE A 500 -4.09 3.28 25.46
N THR A 501 -4.97 3.22 26.46
CA THR A 501 -5.46 1.96 27.01
C THR A 501 -6.98 1.95 26.94
N TYR A 502 -7.53 1.05 26.11
CA TYR A 502 -8.95 0.75 26.10
C TYR A 502 -9.25 -0.40 27.06
N ARG A 503 -10.10 -0.13 28.03
CA ARG A 503 -10.53 -1.12 29.02
C ARG A 503 -11.77 -1.84 28.49
N LEU A 504 -11.54 -2.88 27.70
CA LEU A 504 -12.61 -3.73 27.15
C LEU A 504 -13.51 -4.31 28.24
N GLY A 505 -12.98 -4.51 29.44
CA GLY A 505 -13.76 -4.90 30.60
C GLY A 505 -13.93 -6.42 30.68
N ARG A 506 -15.02 -6.88 31.29
CA ARG A 506 -15.27 -8.32 31.44
C ARG A 506 -15.66 -8.93 30.10
N VAL A 507 -15.01 -10.03 29.74
CA VAL A 507 -15.32 -10.78 28.52
C VAL A 507 -16.10 -12.04 28.87
N ASP A 508 -17.40 -12.03 28.57
CA ASP A 508 -18.28 -13.18 28.79
C ASP A 508 -18.68 -13.92 27.50
N ARG A 509 -18.42 -13.28 26.35
CA ARG A 509 -18.67 -13.78 25.01
C ARG A 509 -17.50 -13.44 24.07
N PRO A 510 -17.30 -14.20 22.98
CA PRO A 510 -16.33 -13.91 21.93
C PRO A 510 -16.50 -12.50 21.30
N VAL A 511 -15.40 -11.78 21.14
CA VAL A 511 -15.35 -10.46 20.45
C VAL A 511 -14.08 -10.36 19.60
N TYR A 512 -14.07 -9.39 18.70
CA TYR A 512 -12.85 -8.90 18.07
C TYR A 512 -12.74 -7.38 18.22
N VAL A 513 -11.51 -6.87 18.18
CA VAL A 513 -11.21 -5.44 18.19
C VAL A 513 -10.27 -5.08 17.06
N ARG A 514 -10.51 -3.96 16.38
CA ARG A 514 -9.62 -3.39 15.37
C ARG A 514 -9.51 -1.88 15.55
N LEU A 515 -8.47 -1.29 14.98
CA LEU A 515 -8.22 0.15 15.07
C LEU A 515 -8.31 0.82 13.71
N ARG A 516 -8.70 2.09 13.76
CA ARG A 516 -8.59 3.05 12.67
C ARG A 516 -8.11 4.38 13.24
N GLY A 517 -7.33 5.14 12.48
CA GLY A 517 -7.03 6.53 12.84
C GLY A 517 -7.00 7.45 11.63
N THR A 518 -7.09 8.76 11.91
CA THR A 518 -7.27 9.80 10.89
C THR A 518 -6.57 11.10 11.25
N ASP A 519 -6.23 11.89 10.23
CA ASP A 519 -5.82 13.29 10.39
C ASP A 519 -7.00 14.23 10.71
N GLY A 520 -8.24 13.73 10.69
CA GLY A 520 -9.44 14.41 11.15
C GLY A 520 -9.99 15.45 10.16
N LYS A 521 -9.44 15.57 8.95
CA LYS A 521 -9.84 16.61 8.00
C LYS A 521 -11.15 16.30 7.29
N ARG A 522 -11.43 15.03 7.00
CA ARG A 522 -12.63 14.60 6.28
C ARG A 522 -13.30 13.45 7.01
N SER A 523 -14.25 13.76 7.88
CA SER A 523 -15.03 12.76 8.61
C SER A 523 -16.52 13.02 8.49
N ALA A 524 -17.30 11.94 8.50
CA ALA A 524 -18.75 11.96 8.50
C ALA A 524 -19.29 10.77 9.32
N PRO A 525 -20.57 10.76 9.72
CA PRO A 525 -21.19 9.53 10.18
C PRO A 525 -21.01 8.41 9.14
N GLY A 526 -20.64 7.21 9.59
CA GLY A 526 -20.48 6.06 8.71
C GLY A 526 -21.81 5.60 8.11
N LEU A 527 -21.75 4.77 7.07
CA LEU A 527 -22.92 4.38 6.26
C LEU A 527 -24.03 3.67 7.04
N LEU A 528 -23.69 2.96 8.12
CA LEU A 528 -24.67 2.32 9.01
C LEU A 528 -25.16 3.24 10.15
N GLY A 529 -24.84 4.53 10.08
CA GLY A 529 -25.32 5.58 10.96
C GLY A 529 -24.36 5.98 12.08
N ALA A 530 -24.59 7.19 12.64
CA ALA A 530 -23.74 7.78 13.68
C ALA A 530 -23.67 6.96 14.99
N GLY A 531 -24.65 6.09 15.24
CA GLY A 531 -24.64 5.18 16.40
C GLY A 531 -23.68 3.99 16.24
N VAL A 532 -23.29 3.69 15.00
CA VAL A 532 -22.31 2.65 14.64
C VAL A 532 -20.93 3.28 14.47
N ASP A 533 -20.86 4.36 13.70
CA ASP A 533 -19.63 5.10 13.45
C ASP A 533 -19.93 6.60 13.39
N PRO A 534 -19.66 7.36 14.47
CA PRO A 534 -19.98 8.79 14.52
C PRO A 534 -19.05 9.65 13.65
N HIS A 535 -17.84 9.18 13.38
CA HIS A 535 -16.77 9.95 12.73
C HIS A 535 -15.94 9.09 11.76
N GLY A 536 -16.64 8.33 10.92
CA GLY A 536 -16.07 7.55 9.84
C GLY A 536 -15.47 8.40 8.73
N PRO A 537 -14.74 7.77 7.79
CA PRO A 537 -14.27 8.45 6.60
C PRO A 537 -15.44 8.96 5.77
N GLN A 538 -15.34 10.21 5.33
CA GLN A 538 -16.30 10.74 4.37
C GLN A 538 -16.10 10.06 3.01
N ILE A 539 -17.19 9.83 2.28
CA ILE A 539 -17.13 9.33 0.90
C ILE A 539 -16.30 10.28 0.03
N ASP A 540 -15.40 9.73 -0.79
CA ASP A 540 -14.60 10.50 -1.73
C ASP A 540 -15.50 11.04 -2.86
N VAL A 541 -15.29 12.31 -3.21
CA VAL A 541 -16.06 12.98 -4.26
C VAL A 541 -15.34 12.79 -5.59
N HIS A 542 -16.04 12.28 -6.60
CA HIS A 542 -15.47 12.10 -7.93
C HIS A 542 -14.88 13.41 -8.47
N GLY A 543 -13.60 13.38 -8.84
CA GLY A 543 -12.85 14.54 -9.35
C GLY A 543 -12.46 15.59 -8.29
N ASP A 544 -12.79 15.37 -7.02
CA ASP A 544 -12.46 16.25 -5.90
C ASP A 544 -12.09 15.45 -4.63
N ALA A 545 -11.08 14.59 -4.78
CA ALA A 545 -10.61 13.69 -3.73
C ALA A 545 -9.07 13.67 -3.65
N ASP A 546 -8.46 14.84 -3.39
CA ASP A 546 -7.02 14.94 -3.21
C ASP A 546 -6.56 14.05 -2.02
N PRO A 547 -5.74 13.01 -2.28
CA PRO A 547 -5.35 12.03 -1.27
C PRO A 547 -4.55 12.61 -0.11
N TRP A 548 -3.88 13.76 -0.27
CA TRP A 548 -3.06 14.37 0.78
C TRP A 548 -3.87 15.17 1.81
N ASN A 549 -5.15 15.44 1.51
CA ASN A 549 -6.09 16.11 2.40
C ASN A 549 -6.91 15.13 3.24
N ASP A 550 -6.64 13.83 3.16
CA ASP A 550 -7.45 12.80 3.79
C ASP A 550 -6.65 11.53 4.11
N LEU A 551 -5.89 11.60 5.22
CA LEU A 551 -5.00 10.52 5.63
C LEU A 551 -5.64 9.64 6.70
N TRP A 552 -5.52 8.34 6.51
CA TRP A 552 -6.02 7.32 7.42
C TRP A 552 -5.00 6.20 7.64
N PHE A 553 -5.13 5.50 8.76
CA PHE A 553 -4.50 4.20 8.97
C PHE A 553 -5.55 3.22 9.50
N TYR A 554 -5.37 1.94 9.19
CA TYR A 554 -6.20 0.84 9.70
C TYR A 554 -5.32 -0.31 10.17
N SER A 555 -5.83 -1.14 11.08
CA SER A 555 -5.15 -2.35 11.55
C SER A 555 -6.06 -3.57 11.42
N ASN A 556 -5.44 -4.73 11.19
CA ASN A 556 -6.14 -6.01 11.32
C ASN A 556 -6.60 -6.26 12.77
N PRO A 557 -7.62 -7.12 12.98
CA PRO A 557 -8.21 -7.29 14.30
C PRO A 557 -7.36 -8.15 15.24
N ILE A 558 -7.71 -8.10 16.52
CA ILE A 558 -7.35 -9.10 17.54
C ILE A 558 -8.65 -9.76 18.01
N TRP A 559 -8.70 -11.10 18.04
CA TRP A 559 -9.83 -11.82 18.64
C TRP A 559 -9.60 -12.05 20.13
N ILE A 560 -10.68 -11.98 20.91
CA ILE A 560 -10.67 -12.24 22.35
C ILE A 560 -11.78 -13.25 22.65
N LEU A 561 -11.36 -14.47 23.00
CA LEU A 561 -12.26 -15.62 23.14
C LEU A 561 -12.27 -16.11 24.59
N PRO A 562 -13.41 -16.03 25.30
CA PRO A 562 -13.55 -16.66 26.60
C PRO A 562 -13.65 -18.18 26.42
N ARG A 563 -12.74 -18.92 27.06
CA ARG A 563 -12.82 -20.37 27.19
C ARG A 563 -13.98 -20.72 28.13
N ARG A 564 -14.70 -21.79 27.79
CA ARG A 564 -15.75 -22.36 28.63
C ARG A 564 -15.22 -22.82 29.97
#